data_AF-A0A0G2RLY3-F1
#
_entry.id   AF-A0A0G2RLY3-F1
#
_cell.length_a   1.000
_cell.length_b   1.000
_cell.length_c   1.000
_cell.angle_alpha   90.00
_cell.angle_beta   90.00
_cell.angle_gamma   90.00
#
_symmetry.space_group_name_H-M   'P 1'
#
loop_
_entity.id
_entity.type
_entity.pdbx_description
1 polymer ?
#
loop_
_entity_poly.entity_id
_entity_poly.type
_entity_poly.pdbx_seq_one_letter_code
_entity_poly.pdbx_strand_id
1 'polypeptide(L)'
;IIPDSKIGCMIAATTTYPMTSKPEDVFAAMENERKTLFFSDVQARGAYPGYMKRYLAENNIEIEMAEGDEELLKEHTVDYIGFSYYMSMAASTDPEEL
;
A
#
# COMPACT_ATOMS: atom_id res chain seq x y z
N ILE A 1 11.68 22.66 9.41
CA ILE A 1 10.61 23.66 9.61
C ILE A 1 10.03 23.63 11.02
N ILE A 2 10.10 22.53 11.78
CA ILE A 2 9.94 22.57 13.24
C ILE A 2 10.96 21.56 13.81
N PRO A 3 12.04 22.02 14.46
CA PRO A 3 13.00 21.09 15.09
C PRO A 3 12.28 20.15 16.06
N ASP A 4 12.70 18.88 16.08
CA ASP A 4 12.18 17.81 16.96
C ASP A 4 10.72 17.39 16.75
N SER A 5 9.97 18.01 15.83
CA SER A 5 8.61 17.56 15.52
C SER A 5 8.61 16.18 14.86
N LYS A 6 7.53 15.41 15.08
CA LYS A 6 7.26 14.15 14.39
C LYS A 6 6.07 14.30 13.47
N ILE A 7 6.27 14.14 12.17
CA ILE A 7 5.25 14.30 11.14
C ILE A 7 5.03 12.95 10.48
N GLY A 8 3.79 12.45 10.56
CA GLY A 8 3.43 11.11 10.10
C GLY A 8 2.48 11.12 8.91
N CYS A 9 2.38 9.96 8.26
CA CYS A 9 1.27 9.68 7.35
C CYS A 9 0.08 9.04 8.09
N MET A 10 -1.01 8.81 7.36
CA MET A 10 -2.16 8.06 7.85
C MET A 10 -2.67 7.08 6.79
N ILE A 11 -2.87 5.82 7.16
CA ILE A 11 -3.52 4.81 6.31
C ILE A 11 -4.66 4.09 7.05
N ALA A 12 -5.66 3.60 6.31
CA ALA A 12 -6.71 2.76 6.87
C ALA A 12 -6.33 1.28 6.73
N ALA A 13 -5.93 0.62 7.82
CA ALA A 13 -5.43 -0.75 7.74
C ALA A 13 -6.52 -1.73 7.28
N THR A 14 -6.20 -2.51 6.25
CA THR A 14 -7.06 -3.52 5.63
C THR A 14 -6.45 -4.92 5.80
N THR A 15 -6.03 -5.26 7.03
CA THR A 15 -5.43 -6.56 7.34
C THR A 15 -6.34 -7.69 6.86
N THR A 16 -5.82 -8.52 5.96
CA THR A 16 -6.61 -9.52 5.25
C THR A 16 -5.96 -10.88 5.40
N TYR A 17 -6.68 -11.84 5.95
CA TYR A 17 -6.24 -13.22 6.05
C TYR A 17 -6.68 -14.02 4.82
N PRO A 18 -5.89 -15.00 4.36
CA PRO A 18 -6.37 -15.95 3.38
C PRO A 18 -7.38 -16.90 4.03
N MET A 19 -8.44 -17.24 3.32
CA MET A 19 -9.49 -18.12 3.83
C MET A 19 -9.01 -19.57 3.96
N THR A 20 -8.19 -20.01 3.01
CA THR A 20 -7.53 -21.32 3.03
C THR A 20 -6.01 -21.19 2.84
N SER A 21 -5.28 -22.31 2.88
CA SER A 21 -3.86 -22.34 2.50
C SER A 21 -3.61 -22.46 0.99
N LYS A 22 -4.66 -22.37 0.15
CA LYS A 22 -4.51 -22.33 -1.31
C LYS A 22 -3.62 -21.13 -1.68
N PRO A 23 -2.57 -21.30 -2.52
CA PRO A 23 -1.70 -20.20 -2.92
C PRO A 23 -2.44 -18.99 -3.49
N GLU A 24 -3.57 -19.24 -4.15
CA GLU A 24 -4.46 -18.23 -4.74
C GLU A 24 -5.08 -17.32 -3.66
N ASP A 25 -5.55 -17.89 -2.54
CA ASP A 25 -6.11 -17.13 -1.42
C ASP A 25 -5.02 -16.32 -0.70
N VAL A 26 -3.83 -16.90 -0.53
CA VAL A 26 -2.66 -16.22 0.05
C VAL A 26 -2.28 -15.01 -0.79
N PHE A 27 -2.24 -15.17 -2.12
CA PHE A 27 -1.93 -14.09 -3.03
C PHE A 27 -3.04 -13.03 -3.04
N ALA A 28 -4.32 -13.43 -3.03
CA ALA A 28 -5.45 -12.51 -2.98
C ALA A 28 -5.47 -11.67 -1.68
N ALA A 29 -5.15 -12.28 -0.55
CA ALA A 29 -4.99 -11.58 0.72
C ALA A 29 -3.86 -10.54 0.65
N MET A 30 -2.68 -10.92 0.14
CA MET A 30 -1.55 -10.00 -0.04
C MET A 30 -1.89 -8.82 -0.98
N GLU A 31 -2.57 -9.09 -2.10
CA GLU A 31 -2.99 -8.04 -3.04
C GLU A 31 -4.02 -7.09 -2.40
N ASN A 32 -4.91 -7.59 -1.54
CA ASN A 32 -5.84 -6.75 -0.79
C ASN A 32 -5.11 -5.83 0.22
N GLU A 33 -4.06 -6.30 0.88
CA GLU A 33 -3.27 -5.45 1.78
C GLU A 33 -2.47 -4.39 1.00
N ARG A 34 -1.92 -4.76 -0.16
CA ARG A 34 -1.15 -3.86 -1.03
C ARG A 34 -1.93 -2.63 -1.50
N LYS A 35 -3.25 -2.74 -1.66
CA LYS A 35 -4.12 -1.59 -1.99
C LYS A 35 -4.01 -0.44 -0.99
N THR A 36 -3.77 -0.75 0.28
CA THR A 36 -3.53 0.24 1.33
C THR A 36 -2.04 0.53 1.47
N LEU A 37 -1.20 -0.51 1.50
CA LEU A 37 0.23 -0.37 1.76
C LEU A 37 0.96 0.48 0.71
N PHE A 38 0.46 0.53 -0.52
CA PHE A 38 0.99 1.39 -1.58
C PHE A 38 1.12 2.85 -1.13
N PHE A 39 0.10 3.40 -0.48
CA PHE A 39 0.13 4.79 -0.03
C PHE A 39 1.18 5.01 1.06
N SER A 40 1.33 4.07 1.99
CA SER A 40 2.39 4.14 2.99
C SER A 40 3.77 3.86 2.42
N ASP A 41 3.90 3.04 1.37
CA ASP A 41 5.18 2.81 0.68
C ASP A 41 5.68 4.13 0.08
N VAL A 42 4.81 4.88 -0.61
CA VAL A 42 5.17 6.20 -1.14
C VAL A 42 5.55 7.17 -0.01
N GLN A 43 4.77 7.24 1.05
CA GLN A 43 4.99 8.24 2.12
C GLN A 43 6.15 7.89 3.07
N ALA A 44 6.38 6.61 3.36
CA ALA A 44 7.37 6.15 4.34
C ALA A 44 8.65 5.61 3.70
N ARG A 45 8.61 5.20 2.42
CA ARG A 45 9.78 4.72 1.68
C ARG A 45 10.16 5.62 0.49
N GLY A 46 9.31 6.60 0.16
CA GLY A 46 9.64 7.66 -0.78
C GLY A 46 9.66 7.23 -2.25
N ALA A 47 9.02 6.11 -2.60
CA ALA A 47 8.97 5.64 -3.98
C ALA A 47 7.70 4.83 -4.27
N TYR A 48 7.26 4.88 -5.52
CA TYR A 48 6.22 3.98 -6.02
C TYR A 48 6.73 2.53 -6.02
N PRO A 49 6.04 1.61 -5.32
CA PRO A 49 6.47 0.22 -5.26
C PRO A 49 6.27 -0.49 -6.61
N GLY A 50 7.10 -1.50 -6.88
CA GLY A 50 7.12 -2.18 -8.19
C GLY A 50 5.78 -2.82 -8.59
N TYR A 51 5.02 -3.37 -7.63
CA TYR A 51 3.69 -3.94 -7.91
C TYR A 51 2.70 -2.87 -8.40
N MET A 52 2.81 -1.64 -7.88
CA MET A 52 1.95 -0.54 -8.30
C MET A 52 2.33 -0.03 -9.69
N LYS A 53 3.65 0.10 -9.97
CA LYS A 53 4.14 0.45 -11.32
C LYS A 53 3.62 -0.55 -12.37
N ARG A 54 3.65 -1.85 -12.05
CA ARG A 54 3.08 -2.90 -12.91
C ARG A 54 1.57 -2.73 -13.11
N TYR A 55 0.80 -2.55 -12.04
CA TYR A 55 -0.64 -2.34 -12.14
C TYR A 55 -1.00 -1.13 -13.01
N LEU A 56 -0.30 0.00 -12.84
CA LEU A 56 -0.53 1.20 -13.65
C LEU A 56 -0.32 0.91 -15.14
N ALA A 57 0.78 0.24 -15.49
CA ALA A 57 1.08 -0.15 -16.86
C ALA A 57 0.04 -1.13 -17.44
N GLU A 58 -0.36 -2.16 -16.68
CA GLU A 58 -1.35 -3.16 -17.13
C GLU A 58 -2.76 -2.55 -17.34
N ASN A 59 -3.07 -1.45 -16.64
CA ASN A 59 -4.35 -0.75 -16.75
C ASN A 59 -4.31 0.50 -17.64
N ASN A 60 -3.18 0.77 -18.32
CA ASN A 60 -2.97 1.97 -19.13
C ASN A 60 -3.26 3.27 -18.36
N ILE A 61 -2.82 3.31 -17.10
CA ILE A 61 -2.93 4.49 -16.23
C ILE A 61 -1.60 5.22 -16.24
N GLU A 62 -1.59 6.42 -16.80
CA GLU A 62 -0.44 7.31 -16.78
C GLU A 62 -0.59 8.35 -15.67
N ILE A 63 0.47 8.52 -14.87
CA ILE A 63 0.57 9.58 -13.87
C ILE A 63 1.60 10.56 -14.41
N GLU A 64 1.18 11.80 -14.66
CA GLU A 64 2.10 12.89 -14.95
C GLU A 64 2.99 13.14 -13.72
N MET A 65 4.31 12.97 -13.89
CA MET A 65 5.30 13.36 -12.89
C MET A 65 6.13 14.51 -13.43
N ALA A 66 6.29 15.55 -12.61
CA ALA A 66 7.20 16.64 -12.89
C ALA A 66 8.66 16.24 -12.62
N GLU A 67 9.58 17.00 -13.21
CA GLU A 67 11.00 16.89 -12.90
C GLU A 67 11.21 17.16 -11.39
N GLY A 68 11.83 16.21 -10.70
CA GLY A 68 12.12 16.31 -9.27
C GLY A 68 11.09 15.67 -8.33
N ASP A 69 9.92 15.23 -8.81
CA ASP A 69 8.89 14.63 -7.94
C ASP A 69 9.39 13.36 -7.24
N GLU A 70 10.10 12.47 -7.96
CA GLU A 70 10.65 11.24 -7.37
C GLU A 70 11.68 11.55 -6.27
N GLU A 71 12.51 12.56 -6.46
CA GLU A 71 13.50 12.95 -5.46
C GLU A 71 12.83 13.57 -4.23
N LEU A 72 11.81 14.42 -4.44
CA LEU A 72 11.04 15.03 -3.36
C LEU A 72 10.38 13.96 -2.46
N LEU A 73 9.80 12.92 -3.05
CA LEU A 73 9.21 11.80 -2.30
C LEU A 73 10.28 11.07 -1.47
N LYS A 74 11.46 10.86 -2.04
CA LYS A 74 12.56 10.12 -1.42
C LYS A 74 13.23 10.88 -0.28
N GLU A 75 13.43 12.19 -0.44
CA GLU A 75 14.09 13.05 0.54
C GLU A 75 13.19 13.41 1.73
N HIS A 76 11.87 13.32 1.58
CA HIS A 76 10.89 13.79 2.58
C HIS A 76 9.92 12.70 3.05
N THR A 77 10.46 11.59 3.54
CA THR A 77 9.67 10.52 4.16
C THR A 77 9.19 10.88 5.58
N VAL A 78 8.12 10.24 6.01
CA VAL A 78 7.47 10.49 7.30
C VAL A 78 8.22 9.91 8.51
N ASP A 79 8.09 10.53 9.68
CA ASP A 79 8.65 10.05 10.95
C ASP A 79 7.92 8.84 11.54
N TYR A 80 6.61 8.76 11.32
CA TYR A 80 5.75 7.68 11.83
C TYR A 80 4.60 7.38 10.88
N ILE A 81 3.98 6.22 11.07
CA ILE A 81 2.79 5.79 10.33
C ILE A 81 1.63 5.74 11.31
N GLY A 82 0.72 6.71 11.21
CA GLY A 82 -0.60 6.58 11.81
C GLY A 82 -1.42 5.58 11.01
N PHE A 83 -2.19 4.74 11.69
CA PHE A 83 -3.14 3.88 11.01
C PHE A 83 -4.43 3.73 11.82
N SER A 84 -5.56 3.65 11.13
CA SER A 84 -6.82 3.25 11.75
C SER A 84 -6.99 1.74 11.57
N TYR A 85 -7.64 1.12 12.55
CA TYR A 85 -7.97 -0.29 12.50
C TYR A 85 -9.34 -0.49 13.14
N TYR A 86 -10.24 -1.13 12.41
CA TYR A 86 -11.58 -1.46 12.89
C TYR A 86 -11.80 -2.96 12.96
N MET A 87 -11.32 -3.68 11.94
CA MET A 87 -11.48 -5.13 11.80
C MET A 87 -10.49 -5.69 10.78
N SER A 88 -10.33 -7.01 10.78
CA SER A 88 -9.69 -7.76 9.69
C SER A 88 -10.73 -8.29 8.69
N MET A 89 -10.25 -8.69 7.51
CA MET A 89 -11.05 -9.33 6.46
C MET A 89 -10.50 -10.73 6.16
N ALA A 90 -11.28 -11.54 5.44
CA ALA A 90 -10.83 -12.80 4.87
C ALA A 90 -10.97 -12.74 3.33
N ALA A 91 -9.96 -13.19 2.60
CA ALA A 91 -9.98 -13.30 1.14
C ALA A 91 -10.07 -14.77 0.72
N SER A 92 -11.03 -15.08 -0.14
CA SER A 92 -11.13 -16.35 -0.86
C SER A 92 -11.23 -16.07 -2.35
N THR A 93 -10.55 -16.89 -3.14
CA THR A 93 -10.70 -16.96 -4.60
C THR A 93 -11.80 -17.94 -5.02
N ASP A 94 -12.29 -18.75 -4.08
CA ASP A 94 -13.42 -19.67 -4.25
C ASP A 94 -14.42 -19.50 -3.08
N PRO A 95 -15.38 -18.57 -3.19
CA PRO A 95 -16.35 -18.31 -2.14
C PRO A 95 -17.39 -19.42 -1.95
N GLU A 96 -17.52 -20.33 -2.93
CA GLU A 96 -18.52 -21.40 -2.91
C GLU A 96 -17.98 -22.70 -2.30
N GLU A 97 -16.66 -22.92 -2.29
CA GLU A 97 -16.00 -24.07 -1.63
C GLU A 97 -15.65 -23.85 -0.15
N LEU A 98 -16.62 -23.39 0.65
CA LEU A 98 -16.45 -23.25 2.11
C LEU A 98 -16.85 -24.50 2.91
#